data_AF-A0A0G0B3N1-F1
#
_entry.id   AF-A0A0G0B3N1-F1
#
_cell.length_a   1.000
_cell.length_b   1.000
_cell.length_c   1.000
_cell.angle_alpha   90.00
_cell.angle_beta   90.00
_cell.angle_gamma   90.00
#
_symmetry.space_group_name_H-M   'P 1'
#
loop_
_entity.id
_entity.type
_entity.pdbx_description
1 polymer ?
#
loop_
_entity_poly.entity_id
_entity_poly.type
_entity_poly.pdbx_seq_one_letter_code
_entity_poly.pdbx_strand_id
1 'polypeptide(L)'
;MKSIICEASSIAKAVEQGWQKAGMPQNFSIKVLEKEEKNFIGMTKKPAKVAIFFEEKFDSQRKKPDFKDNRDSRDNRDKKYNTPDKSKYEKDKSFHENLKNLQESPSKNLPQKPQQQMSVRQFDKTSTQAQNTTANYKSQQELRQAKTQTTAGQSKTQPIAGKTQTFNNTQISEQEKTVRKSPWTDQMVIDASKWVEGMLIKMNLQDIKFTVDASSNNIRFHFDRALVENKNEQKELFRNFAFLLMQTLRYKFKKQFKNLKAVFTCSI
;
A
#
# COMPACT_ATOMS: atom_id res chain seq x y z
N MET A 1 -25.86 12.89 -33.45
CA MET A 1 -25.47 12.38 -32.12
C MET A 1 -24.22 13.10 -31.66
N LYS A 2 -24.19 13.60 -30.42
CA LYS A 2 -23.00 14.19 -29.81
C LYS A 2 -22.28 13.15 -28.96
N SER A 3 -20.97 13.32 -28.80
CA SER A 3 -20.14 12.44 -27.98
C SER A 3 -19.16 13.22 -27.12
N ILE A 4 -18.98 12.80 -25.87
CA ILE A 4 -18.02 13.37 -24.92
C ILE A 4 -17.14 12.25 -24.37
N ILE A 5 -15.83 12.44 -24.38
CA ILE A 5 -14.87 11.53 -23.74
C ILE A 5 -14.50 12.10 -22.38
N CYS A 6 -14.57 11.28 -21.35
CA CYS A 6 -14.18 11.65 -19.98
C CYS A 6 -13.24 10.60 -19.39
N GLU A 7 -12.27 11.11 -18.60
CA GLU A 7 -11.28 10.30 -17.91
C GLU A 7 -11.45 10.49 -16.40
N ALA A 8 -11.44 9.39 -15.63
CA ALA A 8 -11.55 9.45 -14.17
C ALA A 8 -10.87 8.26 -13.49
N SER A 9 -10.82 8.28 -12.14
CA SER A 9 -10.20 7.22 -11.34
C SER A 9 -10.94 5.86 -11.39
N SER A 10 -12.20 5.86 -11.84
CA SER A 10 -13.01 4.67 -12.09
C SER A 10 -14.03 4.92 -13.22
N ILE A 11 -14.51 3.86 -13.86
CA ILE A 11 -15.57 3.95 -14.90
C ILE A 11 -16.80 4.71 -14.38
N ALA A 12 -17.27 4.39 -13.16
CA ALA A 12 -18.45 5.03 -12.58
C ALA A 12 -18.29 6.55 -12.47
N LYS A 13 -17.11 7.03 -12.00
CA LYS A 13 -16.82 8.46 -11.93
C LYS A 13 -16.71 9.11 -13.30
N ALA A 14 -16.14 8.41 -14.29
CA ALA A 14 -16.04 8.91 -15.65
C ALA A 14 -17.43 9.06 -16.30
N VAL A 15 -18.33 8.11 -16.04
CA VAL A 15 -19.74 8.16 -16.49
C VAL A 15 -20.48 9.32 -15.83
N GLU A 16 -20.35 9.49 -14.52
CA GLU A 16 -21.00 10.58 -13.79
C GLU A 16 -20.53 11.96 -14.29
N GLN A 17 -19.22 12.15 -14.44
CA GLN A 17 -18.67 13.40 -14.98
C GLN A 17 -19.12 13.65 -16.41
N GLY A 18 -19.12 12.62 -17.26
CA GLY A 18 -19.58 12.76 -18.64
C GLY A 18 -21.08 13.04 -18.72
N TRP A 19 -21.90 12.44 -17.85
CA TRP A 19 -23.35 12.67 -17.78
C TRP A 19 -23.68 14.11 -17.36
N GLN A 20 -22.95 14.64 -16.37
CA GLN A 20 -23.06 16.06 -15.99
C GLN A 20 -22.64 16.99 -17.13
N LYS A 21 -21.51 16.71 -17.80
CA LYS A 21 -21.04 17.50 -18.96
C LYS A 21 -21.99 17.44 -20.16
N ALA A 22 -22.71 16.34 -20.32
CA ALA A 22 -23.72 16.15 -21.36
C ALA A 22 -25.05 16.87 -21.06
N GLY A 23 -25.18 17.54 -19.91
CA GLY A 23 -26.42 18.21 -19.50
C GLY A 23 -27.48 17.26 -18.93
N MET A 24 -27.05 16.14 -18.34
CA MET A 24 -27.91 15.12 -17.74
C MET A 24 -28.97 14.56 -18.71
N PRO A 25 -28.57 14.05 -19.88
CA PRO A 25 -29.51 13.48 -20.84
C PRO A 25 -30.27 12.30 -20.22
N GLN A 26 -31.56 12.19 -20.54
CA GLN A 26 -32.40 11.08 -20.09
C GLN A 26 -31.96 9.75 -20.70
N ASN A 27 -31.61 9.76 -22.00
CA ASN A 27 -31.15 8.59 -22.73
C ASN A 27 -29.73 8.85 -23.23
N PHE A 28 -28.81 7.94 -22.93
CA PHE A 28 -27.43 7.99 -23.39
C PHE A 28 -26.86 6.58 -23.53
N SER A 29 -25.83 6.43 -24.36
CA SER A 29 -25.07 5.19 -24.54
C SER A 29 -23.64 5.39 -24.08
N ILE A 30 -23.06 4.34 -23.50
CA ILE A 30 -21.71 4.38 -22.92
C ILE A 30 -20.82 3.40 -23.67
N LYS A 31 -19.63 3.84 -24.07
CA LYS A 31 -18.56 2.96 -24.59
C LYS A 31 -17.33 3.12 -23.71
N VAL A 32 -16.93 2.04 -23.03
CA VAL A 32 -15.68 1.99 -22.27
C VAL A 32 -14.54 1.82 -23.27
N LEU A 33 -13.67 2.83 -23.35
CA LEU A 33 -12.49 2.80 -24.21
C LEU A 33 -11.32 2.16 -23.49
N GLU A 34 -11.20 2.44 -22.19
CA GLU A 34 -10.10 1.96 -21.34
C GLU A 34 -10.59 1.71 -19.92
N LYS A 35 -10.29 0.53 -19.36
CA LYS A 35 -10.62 0.18 -17.97
C LYS A 35 -9.56 0.76 -17.02
N GLU A 36 -9.96 1.10 -15.79
CA GLU A 36 -8.99 1.53 -14.78
C GLU A 36 -8.05 0.38 -14.35
N GLU A 37 -6.79 0.72 -14.12
CA GLU A 37 -5.83 -0.17 -13.46
C GLU A 37 -5.54 0.36 -12.06
N LYS A 38 -5.69 -0.49 -11.04
CA LYS A 38 -5.40 -0.15 -9.64
C LYS A 38 -4.16 -0.91 -9.17
N ASN A 39 -3.32 -0.23 -8.41
CA ASN A 39 -2.22 -0.86 -7.69
C ASN A 39 -2.74 -1.61 -6.46
N PHE A 40 -1.87 -2.41 -5.83
CA PHE A 40 -2.19 -3.19 -4.63
C PHE A 40 -2.73 -2.35 -3.45
N ILE A 41 -2.36 -1.07 -3.36
CA ILE A 41 -2.84 -0.15 -2.32
C ILE A 41 -4.23 0.45 -2.69
N GLY A 42 -4.83 0.02 -3.79
CA GLY A 42 -6.12 0.53 -4.27
C GLY A 42 -6.04 1.89 -4.96
N MET A 43 -4.84 2.44 -5.17
CA MET A 43 -4.63 3.68 -5.92
C MET A 43 -4.67 3.42 -7.42
N THR A 44 -5.39 4.26 -8.17
CA THR A 44 -5.48 4.18 -9.63
C THR A 44 -4.14 4.51 -10.28
N LYS A 45 -3.53 3.54 -10.98
CA LYS A 45 -2.32 3.70 -11.79
C LYS A 45 -2.65 4.26 -13.17
N LYS A 46 -3.74 3.78 -13.75
CA LYS A 46 -4.23 4.20 -15.08
C LYS A 46 -5.69 4.61 -14.98
N PRO A 47 -6.06 5.86 -15.34
CA PRO A 47 -7.45 6.30 -15.27
C PRO A 47 -8.30 5.55 -16.29
N ALA A 48 -9.58 5.34 -15.96
CA ALA A 48 -10.55 4.83 -16.92
C ALA A 48 -10.90 5.92 -17.94
N LYS A 49 -11.12 5.52 -19.20
CA LYS A 49 -11.61 6.40 -20.27
C LYS A 49 -12.92 5.90 -20.81
N VAL A 50 -13.92 6.77 -20.83
CA VAL A 50 -15.28 6.45 -21.23
C VAL A 50 -15.77 7.48 -22.24
N ALA A 51 -16.38 7.02 -23.33
CA ALA A 51 -17.11 7.85 -24.28
C ALA A 51 -18.62 7.74 -24.01
N ILE A 52 -19.28 8.88 -23.86
CA ILE A 52 -20.74 8.97 -23.72
C ILE A 52 -21.31 9.55 -25.01
N PHE A 53 -22.30 8.87 -25.57
CA PHE A 53 -23.03 9.26 -26.76
C PHE A 53 -24.47 9.61 -26.37
N PHE A 54 -24.97 10.76 -26.83
CA PHE A 54 -26.32 11.20 -26.54
C PHE A 54 -26.92 11.98 -27.72
N GLU A 55 -28.24 11.97 -27.77
CA GLU A 55 -28.99 12.86 -28.66
C GLU A 55 -29.21 14.18 -27.93
N GLU A 56 -28.75 15.26 -28.55
CA GLU A 56 -29.02 16.60 -28.05
C GLU A 56 -30.48 16.92 -28.33
N LYS A 57 -31.32 16.70 -27.32
CA LYS A 57 -32.64 17.30 -27.30
C LYS A 57 -32.41 18.77 -26.99
N PHE A 58 -32.50 19.62 -28.01
CA PHE A 58 -32.64 21.04 -27.78
C PHE A 58 -33.93 21.22 -26.99
N ASP A 59 -33.81 21.48 -25.69
CA ASP A 59 -34.90 21.99 -24.86
C ASP A 59 -35.23 23.41 -25.34
N SER A 60 -35.76 23.53 -26.56
CA SER A 60 -36.18 24.78 -27.20
C SER A 60 -37.37 25.44 -26.48
N GLN A 61 -37.76 24.94 -25.31
CA GLN A 61 -38.92 25.41 -24.56
C GLN A 61 -38.66 25.54 -23.05
N ARG A 62 -37.43 25.87 -22.62
CA ARG A 62 -37.33 26.71 -21.42
C ARG A 62 -37.82 28.11 -21.80
N LYS A 63 -39.15 28.24 -21.95
CA LYS A 63 -39.84 29.52 -21.89
C LYS A 63 -39.29 30.18 -20.64
N LYS A 64 -38.54 31.27 -20.81
CA LYS A 64 -38.12 32.11 -19.71
C LYS A 64 -39.39 32.35 -18.88
N PRO A 65 -39.42 32.03 -17.57
CA PRO A 65 -40.51 32.55 -16.76
C PRO A 65 -40.46 34.06 -16.97
N ASP A 66 -41.54 34.63 -17.49
CA ASP A 66 -41.71 36.08 -17.53
C ASP A 66 -41.51 36.55 -16.10
N PHE A 67 -40.33 37.14 -15.87
CA PHE A 67 -40.01 37.85 -14.65
C PHE A 67 -40.92 39.08 -14.68
N LYS A 68 -42.16 38.92 -14.21
CA LYS A 68 -42.97 40.05 -13.81
C LYS A 68 -42.20 40.71 -12.67
N ASP A 69 -41.59 41.84 -13.01
CA ASP A 69 -41.05 42.83 -12.09
C ASP A 69 -42.07 43.07 -10.98
N ASN A 70 -41.86 42.43 -9.83
CA ASN A 70 -42.50 42.81 -8.58
C ASN A 70 -41.56 43.78 -7.87
N ARG A 71 -41.32 44.93 -8.52
CA ARG A 71 -40.93 46.16 -7.84
C ARG A 71 -42.14 46.58 -7.02
N ASP A 72 -42.11 46.23 -5.73
CA ASP A 72 -42.54 47.10 -4.63
C ASP A 72 -42.65 46.26 -3.35
N SER A 73 -41.60 46.32 -2.54
CA SER A 73 -41.70 46.28 -1.07
C SER A 73 -40.38 46.73 -0.47
N ARG A 74 -40.22 48.06 -0.50
CA ARG A 74 -39.47 48.80 0.51
C ARG A 74 -40.01 48.47 1.91
N ASP A 75 -39.13 48.61 2.89
CA ASP A 75 -39.40 48.72 4.32
C ASP A 75 -39.86 47.46 5.08
N ASN A 76 -38.90 46.83 5.77
CA ASN A 76 -38.95 46.70 7.23
C ASN A 76 -37.56 46.22 7.70
N ARG A 77 -36.72 47.10 8.24
CA ARG A 77 -36.77 47.62 9.63
C ARG A 77 -36.49 46.52 10.64
N ASP A 78 -35.27 46.60 11.18
CA ASP A 78 -34.87 46.26 12.54
C ASP A 78 -35.82 45.38 13.33
N LYS A 79 -35.51 44.08 13.42
CA LYS A 79 -36.03 43.23 14.50
C LYS A 79 -34.96 42.28 15.02
N LYS A 80 -34.10 42.90 15.81
CA LYS A 80 -33.41 42.36 16.98
C LYS A 80 -34.39 41.49 17.78
N TYR A 81 -34.25 40.16 17.70
CA TYR A 81 -34.88 39.25 18.65
C TYR A 81 -33.84 38.38 19.33
N ASN A 82 -33.84 38.54 20.65
CA ASN A 82 -33.27 37.65 21.65
C ASN A 82 -33.64 36.19 21.36
N THR A 83 -32.62 35.34 21.19
CA THR A 83 -32.80 33.91 21.34
C THR A 83 -32.72 33.57 22.83
N PRO A 84 -33.74 32.92 23.42
CA PRO A 84 -33.74 32.58 24.83
C PRO A 84 -32.83 31.39 25.12
N ASP A 85 -32.14 31.52 26.25
CA ASP A 85 -31.63 30.51 27.15
C ASP A 85 -32.16 29.08 26.91
N LYS A 86 -31.24 28.19 26.50
CA LYS A 86 -31.34 26.75 26.68
C LYS A 86 -30.10 26.26 27.44
N SER A 87 -30.07 26.61 28.72
CA SER A 87 -29.49 25.79 29.76
C SER A 87 -30.09 24.36 29.73
N LYS A 88 -29.26 23.39 30.14
CA LYS A 88 -29.48 21.93 30.27
C LYS A 88 -29.33 21.08 29.01
N TYR A 89 -28.07 20.82 28.64
CA TYR A 89 -27.55 19.47 28.41
C TYR A 89 -26.04 19.49 28.70
N GLU A 90 -25.70 19.53 29.99
CA GLU A 90 -24.36 19.26 30.50
C GLU A 90 -24.27 17.77 30.86
N LYS A 91 -23.75 16.97 29.93
CA LYS A 91 -22.79 15.90 30.26
C LYS A 91 -22.15 15.34 28.99
N ASP A 92 -20.83 15.25 29.05
CA ASP A 92 -19.95 14.44 28.20
C ASP A 92 -19.58 14.99 26.81
N LYS A 93 -18.86 16.13 26.76
CA LYS A 93 -17.86 16.41 25.70
C LYS A 93 -16.69 17.28 26.19
N SER A 94 -15.82 16.72 27.02
CA SER A 94 -14.49 17.29 27.29
C SER A 94 -13.42 16.56 26.48
N PHE A 95 -13.39 16.71 25.14
CA PHE A 95 -12.22 16.30 24.35
C PHE A 95 -12.19 16.90 22.93
N HIS A 96 -12.17 18.23 22.78
CA HIS A 96 -11.53 18.90 21.62
C HIS A 96 -11.57 20.42 21.76
N GLU A 97 -10.71 20.98 22.60
CA GLU A 97 -10.33 22.39 22.44
C GLU A 97 -8.93 22.63 23.03
N ASN A 98 -7.90 22.34 22.24
CA ASN A 98 -6.55 22.87 22.46
C ASN A 98 -5.70 22.77 21.19
N LEU A 99 -6.15 23.39 20.09
CA LEU A 99 -5.37 23.47 18.85
C LEU A 99 -5.51 24.81 18.10
N LYS A 100 -5.61 25.91 18.85
CA LYS A 100 -5.39 27.26 18.34
C LYS A 100 -4.69 28.10 19.40
N ASN A 101 -3.38 27.91 19.54
CA ASN A 101 -2.42 28.92 20.03
C ASN A 101 -0.99 28.34 20.04
N LEU A 102 -0.48 27.98 18.87
CA LEU A 102 0.96 27.70 18.71
C LEU A 102 1.45 28.32 17.39
N GLN A 103 1.37 29.64 17.31
CA GLN A 103 2.02 30.40 16.24
C GLN A 103 2.56 31.71 16.80
N GLU A 104 3.59 31.60 17.62
CA GLU A 104 4.64 32.61 17.78
C GLU A 104 5.79 31.97 18.57
N SER A 105 6.87 31.63 17.86
CA SER A 105 8.15 31.28 18.48
C SER A 105 9.20 32.24 17.95
N PRO A 106 10.01 32.85 18.82
CA PRO A 106 11.02 33.82 18.43
C PRO A 106 12.18 33.12 17.70
N SER A 107 12.55 33.69 16.55
CA SER A 107 13.75 33.35 15.78
C SER A 107 15.00 33.30 16.66
N LYS A 108 15.62 32.11 16.76
CA LYS A 108 17.01 31.94 17.18
C LYS A 108 17.80 31.26 16.06
N ASN A 109 18.71 32.04 15.49
CA ASN A 109 19.98 31.70 14.84
C ASN A 109 20.15 30.28 14.28
N LEU A 110 19.98 30.14 12.96
CA LEU A 110 20.61 29.07 12.19
C LEU A 110 21.99 29.53 11.69
N PRO A 111 23.05 28.69 11.80
CA PRO A 111 24.32 28.94 11.13
C PRO A 111 24.19 28.79 9.61
N GLN A 112 24.75 29.78 8.90
CA GLN A 112 24.81 29.85 7.44
C GLN A 112 25.52 28.63 6.86
N LYS A 113 24.86 27.99 5.90
CA LYS A 113 25.44 26.97 5.03
C LYS A 113 26.16 27.69 3.87
N PRO A 114 27.40 27.34 3.52
CA PRO A 114 28.12 27.98 2.42
C PRO A 114 27.44 27.71 1.08
N GLN A 115 27.23 28.79 0.32
CA GLN A 115 26.74 28.78 -1.06
C GLN A 115 27.72 28.02 -1.95
N GLN A 116 27.33 26.84 -2.42
CA GLN A 116 27.96 26.23 -3.59
C GLN A 116 27.41 26.91 -4.84
N GLN A 117 28.31 27.59 -5.54
CA GLN A 117 28.09 28.22 -6.84
C GLN A 117 27.59 27.17 -7.85
N MET A 118 26.40 27.39 -8.39
CA MET A 118 25.91 26.66 -9.55
C MET A 118 26.54 27.26 -10.82
N SER A 119 27.43 26.50 -11.45
CA SER A 119 27.84 26.75 -12.82
C SER A 119 26.67 26.47 -13.77
N VAL A 120 26.18 27.51 -14.42
CA VAL A 120 25.23 27.46 -15.53
C VAL A 120 25.89 26.70 -16.69
N ARG A 121 25.45 25.46 -16.95
CA ARG A 121 25.70 24.80 -18.25
C ARG A 121 24.50 25.06 -19.15
N GLN A 122 24.71 25.94 -20.13
CA GLN A 122 23.89 26.07 -21.31
C GLN A 122 23.83 24.71 -22.01
N PHE A 123 22.63 24.20 -22.26
CA PHE A 123 22.42 23.09 -23.19
C PHE A 123 21.77 23.66 -24.45
N ASP A 124 22.56 23.61 -25.51
CA ASP A 124 22.16 23.90 -26.87
C ASP A 124 21.10 22.91 -27.35
N LYS A 125 20.12 23.48 -28.07
CA LYS A 125 19.17 22.74 -28.89
C LYS A 125 19.91 22.23 -30.12
N THR A 126 19.96 20.92 -30.30
CA THR A 126 20.10 20.32 -31.63
C THR A 126 19.11 19.18 -31.78
N SER A 127 18.25 19.36 -32.78
CA SER A 127 17.53 18.31 -33.51
C SER A 127 18.50 17.24 -34.02
N THR A 128 18.05 15.98 -34.14
CA THR A 128 18.01 15.20 -35.40
C THR A 128 17.56 13.75 -35.14
N GLN A 129 16.60 13.33 -35.97
CA GLN A 129 16.21 12.02 -36.49
C GLN A 129 16.67 10.69 -35.84
N ALA A 130 15.67 9.79 -35.75
CA ALA A 130 15.67 8.36 -36.07
C ALA A 130 17.02 7.62 -36.23
N GLN A 131 17.15 6.46 -35.56
CA GLN A 131 17.16 5.13 -36.20
C GLN A 131 17.38 4.01 -35.17
N ASN A 132 16.89 2.84 -35.55
CA ASN A 132 17.04 1.54 -34.89
C ASN A 132 18.50 1.21 -34.52
N THR A 133 18.71 0.47 -33.44
CA THR A 133 19.66 -0.67 -33.44
C THR A 133 19.48 -1.57 -32.21
N THR A 134 19.60 -2.84 -32.52
CA THR A 134 19.55 -4.05 -31.71
C THR A 134 20.87 -4.27 -30.96
N ALA A 135 20.78 -5.11 -29.91
CA ALA A 135 21.81 -6.01 -29.40
C ALA A 135 22.89 -5.50 -28.43
N ASN A 136 23.18 -6.40 -27.49
CA ASN A 136 24.51 -6.74 -26.97
C ASN A 136 25.01 -5.97 -25.74
N TYR A 137 24.81 -6.57 -24.55
CA TYR A 137 25.78 -6.47 -23.45
C TYR A 137 25.88 -7.81 -22.73
N LYS A 138 26.82 -8.63 -23.21
CA LYS A 138 27.44 -9.76 -22.53
C LYS A 138 28.87 -9.31 -22.15
N SER A 139 29.33 -9.77 -20.99
CA SER A 139 30.75 -9.90 -20.59
C SER A 139 31.46 -8.69 -19.96
N GLN A 140 31.66 -8.76 -18.65
CA GLN A 140 32.82 -8.30 -17.84
C GLN A 140 32.34 -8.39 -16.37
N GLN A 141 32.88 -9.18 -15.44
CA GLN A 141 34.27 -9.57 -15.18
C GLN A 141 34.32 -10.96 -14.49
N GLU A 142 35.01 -11.88 -15.14
CA GLU A 142 35.86 -12.87 -14.45
C GLU A 142 37.17 -12.16 -14.10
N LEU A 143 37.54 -12.09 -12.82
CA LEU A 143 38.92 -12.28 -12.36
C LEU A 143 38.95 -12.31 -10.82
N ARG A 144 39.00 -13.52 -10.25
CA ARG A 144 39.72 -13.85 -9.00
C ARG A 144 39.57 -15.34 -8.72
N GLN A 145 40.43 -16.12 -9.38
CA GLN A 145 40.78 -17.46 -8.95
C GLN A 145 42.04 -17.43 -8.07
N ALA A 146 42.19 -18.52 -7.30
CA ALA A 146 43.38 -19.06 -6.65
C ALA A 146 43.61 -18.72 -5.16
N LYS A 147 43.23 -19.65 -4.26
CA LYS A 147 44.19 -20.61 -3.66
C LYS A 147 43.52 -21.71 -2.81
N THR A 148 43.65 -22.95 -3.29
CA THR A 148 44.06 -24.23 -2.63
C THR A 148 43.57 -24.65 -1.23
N GLN A 149 43.02 -25.88 -1.15
CA GLN A 149 43.52 -27.10 -0.44
C GLN A 149 42.30 -28.02 -0.17
N THR A 150 41.90 -28.91 -1.08
CA THR A 150 42.32 -30.32 -1.24
C THR A 150 42.78 -31.03 0.04
N THR A 151 41.90 -31.85 0.62
CA THR A 151 42.30 -33.03 1.40
C THR A 151 41.40 -34.19 0.99
N ALA A 152 41.99 -35.11 0.23
CA ALA A 152 41.40 -36.39 -0.12
C ALA A 152 41.62 -37.36 1.04
N GLY A 153 40.54 -37.94 1.56
CA GLY A 153 40.55 -39.02 2.54
C GLY A 153 39.61 -40.11 2.07
N GLN A 154 40.18 -41.12 1.43
CA GLN A 154 39.52 -42.36 1.03
C GLN A 154 38.97 -43.08 2.27
N SER A 155 37.78 -43.69 2.16
CA SER A 155 37.39 -44.79 3.04
C SER A 155 36.47 -45.74 2.30
N LYS A 156 36.99 -46.97 2.14
CA LYS A 156 36.40 -48.15 1.53
C LYS A 156 35.08 -48.57 2.19
N THR A 157 34.17 -49.03 1.36
CA THR A 157 33.05 -49.92 1.67
C THR A 157 33.54 -51.29 2.14
N GLN A 158 32.92 -51.81 3.20
CA GLN A 158 32.71 -53.25 3.41
C GLN A 158 31.27 -53.48 3.90
N PRO A 159 30.62 -54.59 3.51
CA PRO A 159 29.31 -54.97 4.03
C PRO A 159 29.49 -55.91 5.23
N ILE A 160 28.84 -55.62 6.36
CA ILE A 160 28.71 -56.56 7.48
C ILE A 160 27.24 -56.66 7.87
N ALA A 161 26.70 -57.85 7.64
CA ALA A 161 25.41 -58.30 8.13
C ALA A 161 25.46 -58.53 9.65
N GLY A 162 24.37 -58.14 10.32
CA GLY A 162 23.91 -58.72 11.59
C GLY A 162 24.68 -58.34 12.85
N LYS A 163 24.06 -57.51 13.69
CA LYS A 163 23.77 -57.84 15.10
C LYS A 163 23.09 -56.65 15.80
N THR A 164 21.92 -56.95 16.34
CA THR A 164 21.19 -56.18 17.34
C THR A 164 22.07 -56.00 18.57
N GLN A 165 22.52 -54.78 18.84
CA GLN A 165 23.07 -54.40 20.15
C GLN A 165 22.54 -53.03 20.55
N THR A 166 21.69 -53.07 21.56
CA THR A 166 21.21 -52.00 22.40
C THR A 166 22.40 -51.23 22.98
N PHE A 167 22.61 -49.99 22.56
CA PHE A 167 23.51 -49.05 23.22
C PHE A 167 22.70 -48.02 23.99
N ASN A 168 22.65 -48.24 25.31
CA ASN A 168 22.34 -47.23 26.29
C ASN A 168 23.48 -46.21 26.35
N ASN A 169 23.12 -44.99 26.75
CA ASN A 169 24.00 -43.99 27.35
C ASN A 169 24.78 -43.09 26.38
N THR A 170 24.05 -42.28 25.61
CA THR A 170 24.57 -40.97 25.19
C THR A 170 24.42 -40.04 26.40
N GLN A 171 25.53 -39.77 27.08
CA GLN A 171 25.66 -38.62 27.98
C GLN A 171 25.38 -37.36 27.15
N ILE A 172 24.13 -36.93 27.19
CA ILE A 172 23.71 -35.60 26.78
C ILE A 172 24.44 -34.67 27.75
N SER A 173 25.51 -34.05 27.28
CA SER A 173 26.13 -32.94 27.99
C SER A 173 25.06 -31.87 28.17
N GLU A 174 24.58 -31.78 29.40
CA GLU A 174 23.64 -30.82 29.95
C GLU A 174 24.29 -29.43 29.97
N GLN A 175 24.71 -28.96 28.80
CA GLN A 175 25.00 -27.54 28.61
C GLN A 175 23.65 -26.85 28.64
N GLU A 176 23.35 -26.33 29.82
CA GLU A 176 22.29 -25.43 30.21
C GLU A 176 22.17 -24.28 29.18
N LYS A 177 21.56 -24.59 28.03
CA LYS A 177 21.17 -23.60 27.04
C LYS A 177 20.12 -22.76 27.73
N THR A 178 20.55 -21.64 28.27
CA THR A 178 19.66 -20.55 28.70
C THR A 178 18.74 -20.24 27.52
N VAL A 179 17.55 -20.83 27.54
CA VAL A 179 16.54 -20.66 26.49
C VAL A 179 16.14 -19.21 26.57
N ARG A 180 16.74 -18.37 25.73
CA ARG A 180 16.37 -16.97 25.61
C ARG A 180 14.90 -16.95 25.23
N LYS A 181 14.05 -16.54 26.18
CA LYS A 181 12.60 -16.43 25.97
C LYS A 181 12.37 -15.57 24.74
N SER A 182 11.60 -16.10 23.79
CA SER A 182 11.24 -15.37 22.58
C SER A 182 10.50 -14.08 23.00
N PRO A 183 10.86 -12.90 22.46
CA PRO A 183 10.11 -11.66 22.67
C PRO A 183 8.67 -11.71 22.12
N TRP A 184 8.35 -12.72 21.30
CA TRP A 184 7.00 -12.96 20.81
C TRP A 184 6.17 -13.68 21.87
N THR A 185 5.11 -13.02 22.34
CA THR A 185 4.14 -13.68 23.22
C THR A 185 3.14 -14.49 22.38
N ASP A 186 2.57 -15.55 22.95
CA ASP A 186 1.60 -16.41 22.25
C ASP A 186 0.41 -15.60 21.70
N GLN A 187 -0.05 -14.60 22.46
CA GLN A 187 -1.11 -13.70 22.01
C GLN A 187 -0.73 -12.91 20.74
N MET A 188 0.53 -12.49 20.60
CA MET A 188 1.01 -11.79 19.41
C MET A 188 1.05 -12.73 18.20
N VAL A 189 1.45 -13.98 18.41
CA VAL A 189 1.49 -15.01 17.36
C VAL A 189 0.07 -15.34 16.89
N ILE A 190 -0.88 -15.51 17.81
CA ILE A 190 -2.30 -15.75 17.51
C ILE A 190 -2.90 -14.58 16.72
N ASP A 191 -2.68 -13.34 17.17
CA ASP A 191 -3.19 -12.15 16.50
C ASP A 191 -2.58 -11.94 15.11
N ALA A 192 -1.29 -12.25 14.96
CA ALA A 192 -0.62 -12.19 13.67
C ALA A 192 -1.16 -13.24 12.70
N SER A 193 -1.41 -14.46 13.19
CA SER A 193 -2.01 -15.55 12.39
C SER A 193 -3.41 -15.17 11.90
N LYS A 194 -4.28 -14.68 12.79
CA LYS A 194 -5.62 -14.19 12.44
C LYS A 194 -5.59 -13.05 11.43
N TRP A 195 -4.61 -12.15 11.53
CA TRP A 195 -4.45 -11.07 10.57
C TRP A 195 -4.11 -11.60 9.17
N VAL A 196 -3.19 -12.58 9.09
CA VAL A 196 -2.82 -13.22 7.81
C VAL A 196 -4.01 -13.98 7.21
N GLU A 197 -4.76 -14.74 8.01
CA GLU A 197 -6.00 -15.40 7.57
C GLU A 197 -7.01 -14.40 6.99
N GLY A 198 -7.24 -13.29 7.68
CA GLY A 198 -8.14 -12.23 7.22
C GLY A 198 -7.70 -11.59 5.90
N MET A 199 -6.39 -11.48 5.68
CA MET A 199 -5.83 -10.99 4.40
C MET A 199 -6.04 -12.02 3.28
N LEU A 200 -5.79 -13.30 3.54
CA LEU A 200 -6.02 -14.36 2.55
C LEU A 200 -7.50 -14.46 2.13
N ILE A 201 -8.43 -14.33 3.08
CA ILE A 201 -9.88 -14.30 2.79
C ILE A 201 -10.22 -13.13 1.85
N LYS A 202 -9.71 -11.93 2.14
CA LYS A 202 -9.96 -10.75 1.29
C LYS A 202 -9.39 -10.87 -0.13
N MET A 203 -8.36 -11.69 -0.30
CA MET A 203 -7.76 -11.99 -1.60
C MET A 203 -8.40 -13.19 -2.30
N ASN A 204 -9.41 -13.82 -1.68
CA ASN A 204 -10.02 -15.06 -2.15
C ASN A 204 -9.01 -16.23 -2.25
N LEU A 205 -8.07 -16.30 -1.31
CA LEU A 205 -7.00 -17.29 -1.21
C LEU A 205 -7.10 -18.12 0.08
N GLN A 206 -8.32 -18.41 0.52
CA GLN A 206 -8.62 -19.08 1.79
C GLN A 206 -8.23 -20.57 1.84
N ASP A 207 -7.93 -21.16 0.68
CA ASP A 207 -7.48 -22.54 0.52
C ASP A 207 -5.96 -22.72 0.70
N ILE A 208 -5.20 -21.61 0.84
CA ILE A 208 -3.77 -21.63 1.15
C ILE A 208 -3.56 -21.94 2.63
N LYS A 209 -2.80 -22.98 2.94
CA LYS A 209 -2.40 -23.27 4.32
C LYS A 209 -1.06 -22.63 4.61
N PHE A 210 -0.87 -22.22 5.86
CA PHE A 210 0.42 -21.73 6.32
C PHE A 210 0.72 -22.18 7.73
N THR A 211 2.01 -22.26 8.06
CA THR A 211 2.50 -22.50 9.42
C THR A 211 3.22 -21.27 9.95
N VAL A 212 3.22 -21.12 11.27
CA VAL A 212 3.81 -19.97 11.96
C VAL A 212 4.87 -20.45 12.94
N ASP A 213 6.07 -19.90 12.81
CA ASP A 213 7.18 -20.16 13.71
C ASP A 213 7.69 -18.84 14.32
N ALA A 214 7.71 -18.75 15.64
CA ALA A 214 8.18 -17.60 16.39
C ALA A 214 9.54 -17.91 17.04
N SER A 215 10.62 -17.53 16.37
CA SER A 215 11.99 -17.81 16.82
C SER A 215 12.79 -16.54 17.04
N SER A 216 13.30 -16.37 18.26
CA SER A 216 14.10 -15.22 18.67
C SER A 216 13.43 -13.91 18.24
N ASN A 217 14.04 -13.13 17.35
CA ASN A 217 13.52 -11.84 16.92
C ASN A 217 12.61 -11.90 15.68
N ASN A 218 12.29 -13.09 15.17
CA ASN A 218 11.53 -13.23 13.93
C ASN A 218 10.24 -14.04 14.16
N ILE A 219 9.16 -13.60 13.53
CA ILE A 219 7.98 -14.42 13.27
C ILE A 219 7.99 -14.80 11.80
N ARG A 220 7.99 -16.09 11.49
CA ARG A 220 8.01 -16.63 10.13
C ARG A 220 6.65 -17.22 9.79
N PHE A 221 6.17 -16.87 8.61
CA PHE A 221 5.00 -17.46 7.98
C PHE A 221 5.47 -18.29 6.79
N HIS A 222 5.17 -19.58 6.81
CA HIS A 222 5.51 -20.53 5.77
C HIS A 222 4.24 -20.95 5.03
N PHE A 223 4.07 -20.50 3.79
CA PHE A 223 2.94 -20.86 2.94
C PHE A 223 3.25 -22.15 2.17
N ASP A 224 2.23 -23.00 2.02
CA ASP A 224 2.30 -24.26 1.29
C ASP A 224 2.45 -24.06 -0.23
N ARG A 225 1.89 -22.97 -0.77
CA ARG A 225 1.95 -22.62 -2.20
C ARG A 225 2.08 -21.12 -2.44
N ALA A 226 2.45 -20.77 -3.68
CA ALA A 226 2.68 -19.38 -4.07
C ALA A 226 1.38 -18.57 -4.08
N LEU A 227 1.42 -17.34 -3.55
CA LEU A 227 0.26 -16.42 -3.56
C LEU A 227 0.04 -15.79 -4.94
N VAL A 228 1.10 -15.69 -5.74
CA VAL A 228 1.15 -15.04 -7.05
C VAL A 228 2.10 -15.84 -7.94
N GLU A 229 1.79 -15.98 -9.22
CA GLU A 229 2.61 -16.73 -10.19
C GLU A 229 4.02 -16.13 -10.38
N ASN A 230 4.10 -14.80 -10.39
CA ASN A 230 5.35 -14.08 -10.58
C ASN A 230 6.13 -13.97 -9.26
N LYS A 231 7.33 -14.56 -9.23
CA LYS A 231 8.23 -14.56 -8.05
C LYS A 231 8.60 -13.15 -7.57
N ASN A 232 8.70 -12.17 -8.46
CA ASN A 232 9.06 -10.81 -8.08
C ASN A 232 7.88 -10.09 -7.41
N GLU A 233 6.68 -10.23 -7.98
CA GLU A 233 5.45 -9.71 -7.37
C GLU A 233 5.16 -10.38 -6.03
N GLN A 234 5.43 -11.68 -5.92
CA GLN A 234 5.29 -12.40 -4.64
C GLN A 234 6.24 -11.84 -3.57
N LYS A 235 7.51 -11.56 -3.91
CA LYS A 235 8.46 -10.93 -2.98
C LYS A 235 7.99 -9.55 -2.54
N GLU A 236 7.45 -8.77 -3.47
CA GLU A 236 6.91 -7.44 -3.17
C GLU A 236 5.67 -7.53 -2.26
N LEU A 237 4.76 -8.45 -2.56
CA LEU A 237 3.58 -8.75 -1.74
C LEU A 237 3.98 -9.14 -0.31
N PHE A 238 4.93 -10.05 -0.17
CA PHE A 238 5.46 -10.48 1.14
C PHE A 238 6.12 -9.35 1.92
N ARG A 239 6.86 -8.46 1.25
CA ARG A 239 7.42 -7.26 1.88
C ARG A 239 6.32 -6.33 2.39
N ASN A 240 5.28 -6.12 1.59
CA ASN A 240 4.14 -5.29 1.97
C ASN A 240 3.35 -5.90 3.12
N PHE A 241 3.16 -7.23 3.12
CA PHE A 241 2.51 -7.96 4.22
C PHE A 241 3.28 -7.82 5.53
N ALA A 242 4.60 -8.03 5.49
CA ALA A 242 5.45 -7.85 6.66
C ALA A 242 5.36 -6.44 7.24
N PHE A 243 5.37 -5.42 6.38
CA PHE A 243 5.23 -4.03 6.80
C PHE A 243 3.87 -3.77 7.47
N LEU A 244 2.77 -4.16 6.82
CA LEU A 244 1.42 -3.94 7.34
C LEU A 244 1.17 -4.71 8.65
N LEU A 245 1.57 -5.97 8.71
CA LEU A 245 1.45 -6.78 9.91
C LEU A 245 2.18 -6.13 11.10
N MET A 246 3.44 -5.73 10.89
CA MET A 246 4.23 -5.09 11.95
C MET A 246 3.61 -3.77 12.41
N GLN A 247 3.00 -3.00 11.50
CA GLN A 247 2.28 -1.77 11.85
C GLN A 247 1.01 -2.07 12.67
N THR A 248 0.23 -3.08 12.28
CA THR A 248 -0.97 -3.51 13.01
C THR A 248 -0.62 -4.00 14.42
N LEU A 249 0.40 -4.84 14.56
CA LEU A 249 0.84 -5.34 15.87
C LEU A 249 1.38 -4.20 16.75
N ARG A 250 2.13 -3.24 16.18
CA ARG A 250 2.61 -2.06 16.90
C ARG A 250 1.46 -1.24 17.49
N TYR A 251 0.42 -1.01 16.69
CA TYR A 251 -0.76 -0.29 17.14
C TYR A 251 -1.50 -1.05 18.24
N LYS A 252 -1.74 -2.36 18.05
CA LYS A 252 -2.52 -3.19 18.99
C LYS A 252 -1.87 -3.33 20.36
N PHE A 253 -0.57 -3.59 20.41
CA PHE A 253 0.11 -3.92 21.67
C PHE A 253 0.80 -2.73 22.35
N LYS A 254 0.81 -1.55 21.72
CA LYS A 254 1.50 -0.33 22.20
C LYS A 254 2.97 -0.55 22.61
N LYS A 255 3.59 -1.63 22.13
CA LYS A 255 4.98 -2.00 22.42
C LYS A 255 5.91 -1.47 21.34
N GLN A 256 7.14 -1.16 21.74
CA GLN A 256 8.21 -0.88 20.78
C GLN A 256 8.77 -2.21 20.27
N PHE A 257 8.47 -2.52 19.00
CA PHE A 257 8.99 -3.70 18.29
C PHE A 257 10.44 -3.46 17.83
N LYS A 258 11.34 -3.16 18.76
CA LYS A 258 12.76 -2.97 18.44
C LYS A 258 13.35 -4.32 18.03
N ASN A 259 13.95 -4.36 16.84
CA ASN A 259 14.60 -5.53 16.25
C ASN A 259 13.69 -6.72 15.91
N LEU A 260 12.37 -6.62 16.09
CA LEU A 260 11.44 -7.67 15.70
C LEU A 260 11.12 -7.59 14.20
N LYS A 261 11.06 -8.73 13.52
CA LYS A 261 10.76 -8.82 12.09
C LYS A 261 9.70 -9.88 11.80
N ALA A 262 8.84 -9.59 10.85
CA ALA A 262 7.96 -10.59 10.24
C ALA A 262 8.56 -11.02 8.89
N VAL A 263 8.62 -12.32 8.64
CA VAL A 263 9.20 -12.90 7.43
C VAL A 263 8.18 -13.84 6.82
N PHE A 264 7.93 -13.66 5.52
CA PHE A 264 6.98 -14.47 4.76
C PHE A 264 7.77 -15.28 3.75
N THR A 265 7.53 -16.58 3.71
CA THR A 265 8.22 -17.53 2.83
C THR A 265 7.24 -18.53 2.27
N CYS A 266 7.52 -19.04 1.08
CA CYS A 266 6.71 -20.02 0.39
C CYS A 266 7.60 -21.20 0.04
N SER A 267 7.09 -22.42 0.20
CA SER A 267 7.70 -23.60 -0.41
C SER A 267 7.44 -23.50 -1.92
N ILE A 268 8.51 -23.46 -2.72
CA ILE A 268 8.44 -23.49 -4.18
C ILE A 268 8.56 -24.94 -4.62
#